data_AF-A0A7S1GW97-F1
#
_entry.id   AF-A0A7S1GW97-F1
#
_cell.length_a   1.000
_cell.length_b   1.000
_cell.length_c   1.000
_cell.angle_alpha   90.00
_cell.angle_beta   90.00
_cell.angle_gamma   90.00
#
_symmetry.space_group_name_H-M   'P 1'
#
loop_
_entity.id
_entity.type
_entity.pdbx_description
1 polymer ?
#
loop_
_entity_poly.entity_id
_entity_poly.type
_entity_poly.pdbx_seq_one_letter_code
_entity_poly.pdbx_strand_id
1 'polypeptide(L)'
;MAPQSIVAPHRAAPVFGTMLRPSLKRTPEAAPVKDSAGLPWGCCVTPLAPTMDTHPNLSTIGAEDVPRCCECFAYINAYCMFERRAWLCSLCGTRNELGQRYATSMQRAGLQEMQRGIVDLLEDCIEVEDVHSSDLKPEERPAVVAVVDVSGSEESVEIAKSGLLALIEALPEAGLFGVGSGGSGG
;
A
#
# COMPACT_ATOMS: atom_id res chain seq x y z
N MET A 1 -35.42 -22.34 8.49
CA MET A 1 -34.10 -22.18 9.14
C MET A 1 -33.50 -20.89 8.62
N ALA A 2 -33.50 -19.83 9.43
CA ALA A 2 -32.95 -18.52 9.07
C ALA A 2 -31.42 -18.53 9.19
N PRO A 3 -30.68 -17.84 8.30
CA PRO A 3 -29.23 -17.73 8.44
C PRO A 3 -28.90 -16.82 9.61
N GLN A 4 -28.04 -17.31 10.51
CA GLN A 4 -27.61 -16.57 11.70
C GLN A 4 -26.79 -15.34 11.27
N SER A 5 -27.28 -14.17 11.69
CA SER A 5 -26.58 -12.89 11.58
C SER A 5 -25.35 -12.90 12.49
N ILE A 6 -24.15 -13.00 11.91
CA ILE A 6 -22.91 -12.65 12.62
C ILE A 6 -22.89 -11.12 12.76
N VAL A 7 -23.26 -10.65 13.96
CA VAL A 7 -23.04 -9.28 14.39
C VAL A 7 -21.57 -9.14 14.76
N ALA A 8 -20.82 -8.34 14.00
CA ALA A 8 -19.44 -8.02 14.36
C ALA A 8 -19.44 -7.08 15.59
N PRO A 9 -18.62 -7.36 16.62
CA PRO A 9 -18.62 -6.55 17.83
C PRO A 9 -18.03 -5.16 17.59
N HIS A 10 -18.62 -4.19 18.27
CA HIS A 10 -18.20 -2.80 18.38
C HIS A 10 -16.97 -2.71 19.31
N ARG A 11 -15.77 -2.36 18.78
CA ARG A 11 -14.69 -1.55 19.42
C ARG A 11 -13.33 -1.82 18.76
N ALA A 12 -12.54 -0.73 18.67
CA ALA A 12 -11.35 -0.51 17.84
C ALA A 12 -11.66 -0.40 16.34
N ALA A 13 -11.49 0.79 15.76
CA ALA A 13 -11.50 0.94 14.31
C ALA A 13 -10.31 0.11 13.79
N PRO A 14 -10.53 -0.98 13.04
CA PRO A 14 -9.43 -1.78 12.55
C PRO A 14 -8.60 -0.91 11.59
N VAL A 15 -7.28 -1.09 11.62
CA VAL A 15 -6.31 -0.48 10.68
C VAL A 15 -6.75 -0.64 9.22
N PHE A 16 -7.56 -1.66 8.92
CA PHE A 16 -8.24 -1.82 7.62
C PHE A 16 -9.02 -0.60 7.14
N GLY A 17 -9.65 0.16 8.02
CA GLY A 17 -10.52 1.27 7.66
C GLY A 17 -9.80 2.49 7.07
N THR A 18 -8.48 2.62 7.25
CA THR A 18 -7.70 3.75 6.74
C THR A 18 -7.11 3.50 5.36
N MET A 19 -6.67 2.26 5.06
CA MET A 19 -6.09 1.92 3.76
C MET A 19 -7.11 1.37 2.75
N LEU A 20 -8.14 0.64 3.17
CA LEU A 20 -9.11 0.06 2.22
C LEU A 20 -10.54 0.24 2.73
N ARG A 21 -11.31 1.06 2.02
CA ARG A 21 -12.70 1.39 2.38
C ARG A 21 -13.66 1.07 1.24
N PRO A 22 -14.35 -0.08 1.28
CA PRO A 22 -15.41 -0.39 0.32
C PRO A 22 -16.59 0.58 0.47
N SER A 23 -17.26 0.93 -0.62
CA SER A 23 -18.49 1.73 -0.57
C SER A 23 -19.65 0.99 0.08
N LEU A 24 -19.64 -0.35 0.00
CA LEU A 24 -20.69 -1.23 0.52
C LEU A 24 -20.09 -2.27 1.47
N LYS A 25 -20.82 -2.58 2.56
CA LYS A 25 -20.44 -3.65 3.50
C LYS A 25 -20.68 -5.06 2.95
N ARG A 26 -21.48 -5.18 1.89
CA ARG A 26 -21.79 -6.42 1.19
C ARG A 26 -21.71 -6.18 -0.31
N THR A 27 -21.03 -7.07 -1.01
CA THR A 27 -20.94 -7.04 -2.46
C THR A 27 -22.27 -7.48 -3.08
N PRO A 28 -22.79 -6.76 -4.09
CA PRO A 28 -23.92 -7.27 -4.87
C PRO A 28 -23.56 -8.62 -5.50
N GLU A 29 -24.48 -9.58 -5.45
CA GLU A 29 -24.26 -10.93 -5.98
C GLU A 29 -24.20 -10.97 -7.51
N ALA A 30 -24.85 -10.01 -8.18
CA ALA A 30 -24.94 -9.94 -9.63
C ALA A 30 -25.14 -8.49 -10.10
N ALA A 31 -24.81 -8.23 -11.37
CA ALA A 31 -24.93 -6.91 -11.98
C ALA A 31 -26.34 -6.29 -11.90
N PRO A 32 -27.46 -7.02 -12.12
CA PRO A 32 -28.80 -6.45 -11.98
C PRO A 32 -29.12 -5.96 -10.55
N VAL A 33 -28.60 -6.66 -9.53
CA VAL A 33 -28.75 -6.26 -8.12
C VAL A 33 -27.98 -4.97 -7.84
N LYS A 34 -26.74 -4.88 -8.35
CA LYS A 34 -25.93 -3.66 -8.27
C LYS A 34 -26.64 -2.48 -8.95
N ASP A 35 -27.15 -2.66 -10.17
CA ASP A 35 -27.73 -1.58 -10.96
C ASP A 35 -29.07 -1.11 -10.38
N SER A 36 -29.92 -2.03 -9.91
CA SER A 36 -31.19 -1.70 -9.24
C SER A 36 -31.02 -1.05 -7.87
N ALA A 37 -29.93 -1.33 -7.16
CA ALA A 37 -29.67 -0.74 -5.85
C ALA A 37 -29.43 0.78 -5.90
N GLY A 38 -28.99 1.32 -7.04
CA GLY A 38 -28.66 2.74 -7.18
C GLY A 38 -27.51 3.20 -6.26
N LEU A 39 -26.72 2.26 -5.72
CA LEU A 39 -25.61 2.53 -4.83
C LEU A 39 -24.27 2.42 -5.57
N PRO A 40 -23.28 3.28 -5.29
CA PRO A 40 -21.95 3.14 -5.85
C PRO A 40 -21.32 1.84 -5.36
N TRP A 41 -20.72 1.08 -6.28
CA TRP A 41 -19.93 -0.12 -5.96
C TRP A 41 -18.48 0.13 -6.33
N GLY A 42 -17.64 0.32 -5.32
CA GLY A 42 -16.23 0.62 -5.48
C GLY A 42 -15.49 0.58 -4.15
N CYS A 43 -14.22 0.99 -4.17
CA CYS A 43 -13.39 1.03 -2.99
C CYS A 43 -12.42 2.22 -3.05
N CYS A 44 -12.23 2.90 -1.93
CA CYS A 44 -11.13 3.84 -1.75
C CYS A 44 -9.92 3.08 -1.21
N VAL A 45 -8.79 3.21 -1.90
CA VAL A 45 -7.52 2.60 -1.49
C VAL A 45 -6.53 3.73 -1.19
N THR A 46 -5.91 3.68 -0.01
CA THR A 46 -4.89 4.62 0.45
C THR A 46 -3.64 3.82 0.83
N PRO A 47 -2.81 3.40 -0.13
CA PRO A 47 -1.76 2.41 0.11
C PRO A 47 -0.76 2.79 1.22
N LEU A 48 -0.44 4.09 1.32
CA LEU A 48 0.49 4.64 2.30
C LEU A 48 -0.25 5.39 3.43
N ALA A 49 -1.43 4.89 3.83
CA ALA A 49 -2.16 5.49 4.96
C ALA A 49 -1.30 5.41 6.23
N PRO A 50 -1.20 6.49 7.02
CA PRO A 50 -0.43 6.48 8.27
C PRO A 50 -0.92 5.36 9.19
N THR A 51 -0.05 4.43 9.55
CA THR A 51 -0.32 3.42 10.58
C THR A 51 0.12 3.95 11.93
N MET A 52 -0.70 3.74 12.96
CA MET A 52 -0.38 4.14 14.34
C MET A 52 0.82 3.35 14.92
N ASP A 53 1.12 2.20 14.33
CA ASP A 53 2.23 1.34 14.69
C ASP A 53 3.31 1.42 13.59
N THR A 54 4.57 1.58 14.00
CA THR A 54 5.76 1.39 13.17
C THR A 54 5.73 -0.03 12.60
N HIS A 55 5.32 -0.15 11.34
CA HIS A 55 5.50 -1.30 10.44
C HIS A 55 5.37 -2.71 11.07
N PRO A 56 4.27 -3.06 11.77
CA PRO A 56 4.17 -4.38 12.41
C PRO A 56 4.08 -5.57 11.44
N ASN A 57 3.91 -5.34 10.13
CA ASN A 57 3.66 -6.38 9.13
C ASN A 57 4.57 -6.27 7.88
N LEU A 58 5.80 -5.77 8.04
CA LEU A 58 6.80 -5.92 6.98
C LEU A 58 7.21 -7.39 6.89
N SER A 59 6.97 -7.98 5.72
CA SER A 59 7.41 -9.33 5.41
C SER A 59 8.92 -9.43 5.53
N THR A 60 9.40 -10.50 6.17
CA THR A 60 10.83 -10.81 6.25
C THR A 60 11.36 -11.50 4.98
N ILE A 61 10.52 -11.62 3.94
CA ILE A 61 10.91 -12.14 2.63
C ILE A 61 10.51 -11.16 1.53
N GLY A 62 11.25 -11.23 0.43
CA GLY A 62 10.95 -10.50 -0.79
C GLY A 62 9.63 -10.94 -1.43
N ALA A 63 9.02 -10.06 -2.19
CA ALA A 63 7.77 -10.27 -2.91
C ALA A 63 7.93 -11.33 -3.99
N GLU A 64 9.12 -11.46 -4.56
CA GLU A 64 9.52 -12.47 -5.53
C GLU A 64 9.53 -13.89 -4.94
N ASP A 65 9.76 -14.02 -3.63
CA ASP A 65 9.69 -15.29 -2.90
C ASP A 65 8.25 -15.68 -2.52
N VAL A 66 7.29 -14.78 -2.67
CA VAL A 66 5.86 -15.05 -2.45
C VAL A 66 5.22 -15.60 -3.73
N PRO A 67 4.69 -16.84 -3.71
CA PRO A 67 4.05 -17.43 -4.88
C PRO A 67 2.89 -16.59 -5.42
N ARG A 68 2.86 -16.44 -6.75
CA ARG A 68 1.74 -15.85 -7.49
C ARG A 68 1.00 -16.90 -8.29
N CYS A 69 -0.29 -16.65 -8.51
CA CYS A 69 -1.12 -17.47 -9.37
C CYS A 69 -0.56 -17.47 -10.80
N CYS A 70 -0.43 -18.64 -11.42
CA CYS A 70 0.09 -18.80 -12.78
C CYS A 70 -0.81 -18.23 -13.88
N GLU A 71 -2.06 -17.89 -13.55
CA GLU A 71 -3.04 -17.33 -14.49
C GLU A 71 -3.25 -15.83 -14.27
N CYS A 72 -3.64 -15.42 -13.07
CA CYS A 72 -4.02 -14.04 -12.77
C CYS A 72 -2.95 -13.24 -12.01
N PHE A 73 -1.80 -13.84 -11.70
CA PHE A 73 -0.68 -13.22 -10.97
C PHE A 73 -1.00 -12.72 -9.56
N ALA A 74 -2.17 -13.07 -9.00
CA ALA A 74 -2.50 -12.75 -7.62
C ALA A 74 -1.59 -13.50 -6.63
N TYR A 75 -1.09 -12.80 -5.61
CA TYR A 75 -0.32 -13.40 -4.53
C TYR A 75 -1.14 -14.45 -3.78
N ILE A 76 -0.47 -15.53 -3.37
CA ILE A 76 -1.01 -16.46 -2.39
C ILE A 76 -1.35 -15.69 -1.10
N ASN A 77 -2.48 -16.04 -0.47
CA ASN A 77 -2.95 -15.35 0.73
C ASN A 77 -3.87 -16.25 1.57
N ALA A 78 -4.26 -15.74 2.75
CA ALA A 78 -5.14 -16.41 3.71
C ALA A 78 -6.52 -16.84 3.17
N TYR A 79 -6.97 -16.31 2.03
CA TYR A 79 -8.27 -16.59 1.42
C TYR A 79 -8.21 -17.69 0.36
N CYS A 80 -7.02 -18.17 0.01
CA CYS A 80 -6.87 -19.29 -0.92
C CYS A 80 -7.35 -20.61 -0.28
N MET A 81 -7.85 -21.53 -1.09
CA MET A 81 -8.15 -22.89 -0.63
C MET A 81 -6.92 -23.78 -0.79
N PHE A 82 -6.60 -24.57 0.23
CA PHE A 82 -5.39 -25.41 0.25
C PHE A 82 -5.74 -26.89 0.11
N GLU A 83 -5.10 -27.54 -0.84
CA GLU A 83 -5.07 -29.00 -1.01
C GLU A 83 -3.74 -29.56 -0.48
N ARG A 84 -3.55 -30.89 -0.58
CA ARG A 84 -2.33 -31.56 -0.09
C ARG A 84 -1.04 -31.11 -0.77
N ARG A 85 -1.08 -30.74 -2.04
CA ARG A 85 0.09 -30.34 -2.87
C ARG A 85 -0.19 -29.14 -3.79
N ALA A 86 -1.31 -28.46 -3.56
CA ALA A 86 -1.75 -27.37 -4.42
C ALA A 86 -2.53 -26.34 -3.61
N TRP A 87 -2.71 -25.16 -4.18
CA TRP A 87 -3.64 -24.15 -3.71
C TRP A 87 -4.51 -23.64 -4.86
N LEU A 88 -5.75 -23.29 -4.55
CA LEU A 88 -6.69 -22.67 -5.47
C LEU A 88 -6.69 -21.17 -5.21
N CYS A 89 -6.45 -20.39 -6.26
CA CYS A 89 -6.42 -18.94 -6.19
C CYS A 89 -7.76 -18.38 -5.70
N SER A 90 -7.74 -17.48 -4.73
CA SER A 90 -8.95 -16.85 -4.18
C SER A 90 -9.65 -15.89 -5.15
N LEU A 91 -8.97 -15.45 -6.22
CA LEU A 91 -9.54 -14.56 -7.22
C LEU A 91 -10.10 -15.28 -8.45
N CYS A 92 -9.31 -16.18 -9.06
CA CYS A 92 -9.71 -16.86 -10.30
C CYS A 92 -9.99 -18.36 -10.17
N GLY A 93 -9.69 -18.97 -9.01
CA GLY A 93 -9.86 -20.40 -8.78
C GLY A 93 -8.81 -21.32 -9.44
N THR A 94 -7.85 -20.78 -10.19
CA THR A 94 -6.79 -21.58 -10.82
C THR A 94 -6.01 -22.37 -9.77
N ARG A 95 -5.72 -23.64 -10.10
CA ARG A 95 -4.92 -24.56 -9.29
C ARG A 95 -3.44 -24.34 -9.52
N ASN A 96 -2.71 -24.06 -8.46
CA ASN A 96 -1.28 -23.76 -8.45
C ASN A 96 -0.53 -24.77 -7.57
N GLU A 97 0.75 -24.98 -7.85
CA GLU A 97 1.60 -25.85 -7.04
C GLU A 97 1.88 -25.23 -5.66
N LEU A 98 1.97 -26.08 -4.63
CA LEU A 98 2.22 -25.66 -3.26
C LEU A 98 3.69 -25.90 -2.89
N GLY A 99 4.44 -24.83 -2.65
CA GLY A 99 5.83 -24.90 -2.19
C GLY A 99 5.97 -25.43 -0.75
N GLN A 100 7.17 -25.91 -0.40
CA GLN A 100 7.47 -26.53 0.90
C GLN A 100 7.21 -25.60 2.10
N ARG A 101 7.43 -24.29 1.93
CA ARG A 101 7.12 -23.23 2.92
C ARG A 101 5.66 -23.27 3.38
N TYR A 102 4.75 -23.68 2.49
CA TYR A 102 3.30 -23.66 2.72
C TYR A 102 2.71 -25.06 2.95
N ALA A 103 3.53 -26.11 3.08
CA ALA A 103 3.07 -27.51 3.00
C ALA A 103 2.06 -27.89 4.09
N THR A 104 2.21 -27.39 5.32
CA THR A 104 1.33 -27.71 6.46
C THR A 104 0.54 -26.50 6.94
N SER A 105 -0.61 -26.75 7.57
CA SER A 105 -1.43 -25.70 8.19
C SER A 105 -0.65 -24.94 9.27
N MET A 106 0.17 -25.65 10.05
CA MET A 106 1.01 -25.06 11.10
C MET A 106 2.06 -24.11 10.53
N GLN A 107 2.74 -24.49 9.44
CA GLN A 107 3.68 -23.61 8.76
C GLN A 107 2.97 -22.35 8.24
N ARG A 108 1.84 -22.51 7.55
CA ARG A 108 1.08 -21.37 7.00
C ARG A 108 0.60 -20.40 8.07
N ALA A 109 0.17 -20.89 9.24
CA ALA A 109 -0.37 -20.05 10.30
C ALA A 109 0.63 -19.01 10.84
N GLY A 110 1.94 -19.26 10.72
CA GLY A 110 2.99 -18.35 11.15
C GLY A 110 3.51 -17.39 10.09
N LEU A 111 3.06 -17.50 8.83
CA LEU A 111 3.55 -16.67 7.73
C LEU A 111 2.76 -15.36 7.67
N GLN A 112 3.45 -14.25 7.39
CA GLN A 112 2.84 -12.93 7.36
C GLN A 112 1.86 -12.79 6.18
N GLU A 113 2.25 -13.25 4.99
CA GLU A 113 1.40 -13.26 3.78
C GLU A 113 0.15 -14.15 3.92
N MET A 114 0.12 -15.00 4.95
CA MET A 114 -1.00 -15.86 5.31
C MET A 114 -1.86 -15.29 6.45
N GLN A 115 -1.50 -14.12 7.00
CA GLN A 115 -2.35 -13.42 7.96
C GLN A 115 -3.52 -12.76 7.23
N ARG A 116 -4.64 -12.64 7.93
CA ARG A 116 -5.79 -11.88 7.42
C ARG A 116 -5.50 -10.41 7.63
N GLY A 117 -4.87 -9.79 6.64
CA GLY A 117 -4.74 -8.35 6.63
C GLY A 117 -4.00 -7.72 5.47
N ILE A 118 -3.64 -6.45 5.66
CA ILE A 118 -2.71 -5.75 4.80
C ILE A 118 -1.33 -6.19 5.24
N VAL A 119 -0.57 -6.69 4.29
CA VAL A 119 0.80 -7.18 4.45
C VAL A 119 1.63 -6.42 3.43
N ASP A 120 2.72 -5.82 3.89
CA ASP A 120 3.67 -5.16 3.02
C ASP A 120 4.73 -6.18 2.62
N LEU A 121 4.74 -6.53 1.33
CA LEU A 121 5.80 -7.34 0.74
C LEU A 121 6.87 -6.40 0.23
N LEU A 122 8.11 -6.60 0.68
CA LEU A 122 9.26 -5.88 0.17
C LEU A 122 9.53 -6.44 -1.22
N GLU A 123 9.46 -5.63 -2.26
CA GLU A 123 9.98 -6.00 -3.58
C GLU A 123 11.36 -5.37 -3.70
N ASP A 124 12.35 -6.10 -4.22
CA ASP A 124 13.71 -5.61 -4.52
C ASP A 124 13.69 -4.55 -5.66
N CYS A 125 12.88 -3.51 -5.50
CA CYS A 125 12.78 -2.38 -6.42
C CYS A 125 13.71 -1.28 -5.92
N ILE A 126 15.03 -1.49 -6.03
CA ILE A 126 16.05 -0.67 -5.36
C ILE A 126 15.74 -0.70 -3.86
N GLU A 127 16.47 -1.53 -3.12
CA GLU A 127 16.47 -1.51 -1.67
C GLU A 127 16.78 -0.09 -1.19
N VAL A 128 15.74 0.71 -0.99
CA VAL A 128 15.81 1.93 -0.21
C VAL A 128 15.60 1.55 1.24
N GLU A 129 16.41 0.58 1.71
CA GLU A 129 16.57 0.29 3.13
C GLU A 129 17.02 1.55 3.89
N ASP A 130 17.55 2.54 3.16
CA ASP A 130 17.59 3.93 3.60
C ASP A 130 17.50 4.88 2.41
N VAL A 131 16.30 5.37 2.07
CA VAL A 131 16.10 6.57 1.19
C VAL A 131 16.91 7.77 1.69
N HIS A 132 17.40 7.67 2.92
CA HIS A 132 18.08 8.71 3.68
C HIS A 132 19.55 8.36 3.91
N SER A 133 20.06 7.26 3.34
CA SER A 133 21.46 6.87 3.46
C SER A 133 22.33 7.80 2.63
N SER A 134 23.40 8.28 3.26
CA SER A 134 24.45 9.03 2.60
C SER A 134 25.17 8.25 1.51
N ASP A 135 24.98 6.92 1.45
CA ASP A 135 25.69 6.02 0.54
C ASP A 135 24.96 5.80 -0.80
N LEU A 136 23.70 6.28 -0.93
CA LEU A 136 22.96 6.21 -2.20
C LEU A 136 23.66 7.03 -3.29
N LYS A 137 23.68 6.54 -4.53
CA LYS A 137 24.14 7.35 -5.66
C LYS A 137 23.18 8.54 -5.86
N PRO A 138 23.64 9.69 -6.38
CA PRO A 138 22.77 10.85 -6.59
C PRO A 138 21.49 10.57 -7.38
N GLU A 139 21.54 9.68 -8.37
CA GLU A 139 20.41 9.24 -9.19
C GLU A 139 19.39 8.35 -8.44
N GLU A 140 19.78 7.80 -7.30
CA GLU A 140 18.97 6.92 -6.44
C GLU A 140 18.30 7.70 -5.28
N ARG A 141 18.62 9.00 -5.13
CA ARG A 141 18.09 9.87 -4.06
C ARG A 141 16.81 10.60 -4.51
N PRO A 142 15.80 10.76 -3.63
CA PRO A 142 14.66 11.60 -3.95
C PRO A 142 15.10 13.06 -4.12
N ALA A 143 14.73 13.66 -5.23
CA ALA A 143 14.98 15.08 -5.50
C ALA A 143 13.69 15.89 -5.36
N VAL A 144 13.73 16.90 -4.48
CA VAL A 144 12.68 17.89 -4.33
C VAL A 144 13.13 19.16 -5.05
N VAL A 145 12.40 19.54 -6.11
CA VAL A 145 12.65 20.78 -6.85
C VAL A 145 11.53 21.77 -6.55
N ALA A 146 11.87 22.85 -5.84
CA ALA A 146 10.95 23.95 -5.59
C ALA A 146 11.06 24.99 -6.72
N VAL A 147 9.94 25.25 -7.39
CA VAL A 147 9.83 26.30 -8.40
C VAL A 147 9.05 27.47 -7.79
N VAL A 148 9.71 28.62 -7.66
CA VAL A 148 9.14 29.82 -7.06
C VAL A 148 8.77 30.81 -8.15
N ASP A 149 7.50 31.19 -8.21
CA ASP A 149 7.06 32.31 -9.02
C ASP A 149 7.51 33.62 -8.34
N VAL A 150 8.35 34.39 -9.03
CA VAL A 150 8.89 35.68 -8.56
C VAL A 150 8.23 36.87 -9.23
N SER A 151 7.15 36.66 -10.00
CA SER A 151 6.35 37.74 -10.58
C SER A 151 5.41 38.42 -9.58
N GLY A 152 5.23 37.84 -8.39
CA GLY A 152 4.40 38.35 -7.30
C GLY A 152 5.04 39.48 -6.48
N SER A 153 4.39 39.84 -5.36
CA SER A 153 4.92 40.84 -4.42
C SER A 153 6.15 40.32 -3.67
N GLU A 154 7.00 41.24 -3.19
CA GLU A 154 8.16 40.90 -2.35
C GLU A 154 7.75 40.10 -1.10
N GLU A 155 6.63 40.45 -0.47
CA GLU A 155 6.06 39.72 0.67
C GLU A 155 5.76 38.24 0.32
N SER A 156 5.22 37.99 -0.87
CA SER A 156 4.93 36.62 -1.33
C SER A 156 6.20 35.80 -1.51
N VAL A 157 7.25 36.43 -2.06
CA VAL A 157 8.57 35.80 -2.24
C VAL A 157 9.24 35.54 -0.88
N GLU A 158 9.08 36.44 0.09
CA GLU A 158 9.63 36.27 1.44
C GLU A 158 8.93 35.14 2.22
N ILE A 159 7.61 35.00 2.08
CA ILE A 159 6.85 33.88 2.64
C ILE A 159 7.33 32.57 2.01
N ALA A 160 7.45 32.51 0.67
CA ALA A 160 7.94 31.33 -0.03
C ALA A 160 9.35 30.95 0.45
N LYS A 161 10.27 31.91 0.54
CA LYS A 161 11.62 31.70 1.05
C LYS A 161 11.61 31.11 2.46
N SER A 162 10.82 31.69 3.36
CA SER A 162 10.74 31.23 4.76
C SER A 162 10.20 29.80 4.85
N GLY A 163 9.15 29.48 4.08
CA GLY A 163 8.62 28.12 4.00
C GLY A 163 9.61 27.11 3.40
N LEU A 164 10.39 27.50 2.40
CA LEU A 164 11.43 26.64 1.81
C LEU A 164 12.58 26.36 2.77
N LEU A 165 12.99 27.33 3.59
CA LEU A 165 13.99 27.08 4.64
C LEU A 165 13.48 26.05 5.66
N ALA A 166 12.24 26.19 6.11
CA ALA A 166 11.61 25.22 7.01
C ALA A 166 11.46 23.83 6.35
N LEU A 167 11.16 23.78 5.04
CA LEU A 167 11.10 22.53 4.29
C LEU A 167 12.48 21.86 4.24
N ILE A 168 13.54 22.60 3.92
CA ILE A 168 14.92 22.05 3.86
C ILE A 168 15.33 21.45 5.20
N GLU A 169 14.97 22.08 6.32
CA GLU A 169 15.22 21.54 7.67
C GLU A 169 14.43 20.25 7.96
N ALA A 170 13.27 20.08 7.32
CA ALA A 170 12.42 18.89 7.47
C ALA A 170 12.71 17.80 6.43
N LEU A 171 13.57 18.07 5.43
CA LEU A 171 13.93 17.08 4.43
C LEU A 171 14.80 15.99 5.06
N PRO A 172 14.69 14.76 4.57
CA PRO A 172 15.58 13.70 5.00
C PRO A 172 17.04 13.95 4.61
N GLU A 173 17.99 13.39 5.37
CA GLU A 173 19.43 13.69 5.24
C GLU A 173 20.03 13.41 3.84
N ALA A 174 19.52 12.41 3.11
CA ALA A 174 19.97 12.12 1.74
C ALA A 174 19.09 12.74 0.63
N GLY A 175 18.09 13.56 0.97
CA GLY A 175 17.26 14.25 -0.03
C GLY A 175 18.06 15.29 -0.81
N LEU A 176 17.93 15.27 -2.14
CA LEU A 176 18.46 16.35 -2.98
C LEU A 176 17.43 17.49 -3.03
N PHE A 177 17.90 18.73 -2.92
CA PHE A 177 17.03 19.91 -3.03
C PHE A 177 17.54 20.89 -4.09
N GLY A 178 16.64 21.31 -4.98
CA GLY A 178 16.90 22.34 -5.98
C GLY A 178 15.86 23.46 -5.89
N VAL A 179 16.28 24.68 -6.18
CA VAL A 179 15.37 25.84 -6.31
C VAL A 179 15.52 26.45 -7.70
N GLY A 180 14.39 26.79 -8.32
CA GLY A 180 14.33 27.57 -9.55
C GLY A 180 13.35 28.73 -9.40
N SER A 181 13.68 29.90 -9.94
CA SER A 181 12.76 31.04 -10.00
C SER A 181 12.19 31.20 -11.41
N GLY A 182 10.88 31.45 -11.51
CA GLY A 182 10.19 31.75 -12.75
C GLY A 182 9.54 33.12 -12.69
N GLY A 183 9.84 33.99 -13.65
CA GLY A 183 9.21 35.30 -13.82
C GLY A 183 9.48 35.80 -15.23
N SER A 184 8.43 36.23 -15.95
CA SER A 184 8.62 36.93 -17.22
C SER A 184 9.27 38.28 -16.89
N GLY A 185 10.52 38.47 -17.29
CA GLY A 185 11.17 39.77 -17.23
C GLY A 185 10.32 40.79 -18.00
N GLY A 186 9.72 41.72 -17.27
CA GLY A 186 9.17 42.96 -17.81
C GLY A 186 10.27 43.99 -17.99
#